data_AF-A0A8I0S480-F1
#
_entry.id   AF-A0A8I0S480-F1
#
_cell.length_a   1.000
_cell.length_b   1.000
_cell.length_c   1.000
_cell.angle_alpha   90.00
_cell.angle_beta   90.00
_cell.angle_gamma   90.00
#
_symmetry.space_group_name_H-M   'P 1'
#
loop_
_entity.id
_entity.type
_entity.pdbx_description
1 polymer ?
#
loop_
_entity_poly.entity_id
_entity_poly.type
_entity_poly.pdbx_seq_one_letter_code
_entity_poly.pdbx_strand_id
1 'polypeptide(L)' 'MLFFLLSESDIAKFICRDYDNIPVSKRNQFTSLEEAELAKKRDAKHHLKILKLLRNGGYSIIDL' A
#
# COMPACT_ATOMS: atom_id res chain seq x y z
N MET A 1 -8.76 -3.50 -9.07
CA MET A 1 -7.90 -4.05 -7.99
C MET A 1 -7.01 -2.90 -7.59
N LEU A 2 -6.82 -2.64 -6.31
CA LEU A 2 -6.07 -1.47 -5.85
C LEU A 2 -4.78 -1.91 -5.18
N PHE A 3 -3.75 -1.10 -5.32
CA PHE A 3 -2.45 -1.31 -4.70
C PHE A 3 -2.10 -0.07 -3.90
N PHE A 4 -1.53 -0.26 -2.71
CA PHE A 4 -1.10 0.84 -1.86
C PHE A 4 0.35 0.65 -1.46
N LEU A 5 1.14 1.71 -1.50
CA LEU A 5 2.51 1.70 -1.00
C LEU A 5 2.52 2.29 0.41
N LEU A 6 2.64 1.42 1.42
CA LEU A 6 2.45 1.77 2.83
C LEU A 6 3.56 1.20 3.71
N SER A 7 3.80 1.84 4.85
CA SER A 7 4.66 1.29 5.90
C SER A 7 3.95 0.13 6.60
N GLU A 8 4.69 -0.75 7.29
CA GLU A 8 4.08 -1.82 8.08
C GLU A 8 3.06 -1.29 9.11
N SER A 9 3.39 -0.17 9.76
CA SER A 9 2.51 0.49 10.72
C SER A 9 1.21 0.98 10.09
N ASP A 10 1.29 1.57 8.89
CA ASP A 10 0.10 2.06 8.18
C ASP A 10 -0.72 0.91 7.57
N ILE A 11 -0.08 -0.21 7.19
CA ILE A 11 -0.78 -1.44 6.80
C ILE A 11 -1.60 -1.99 7.99
N ALA A 12 -1.03 -2.02 9.19
CA ALA A 12 -1.74 -2.48 10.38
C ALA A 12 -2.99 -1.62 10.64
N LYS A 13 -2.87 -0.29 10.59
CA LYS A 13 -4.01 0.63 10.69
C LYS A 13 -5.05 0.38 9.59
N PHE A 14 -4.59 0.17 8.36
CA PHE A 14 -5.47 -0.10 7.22
C PHE A 14 -6.31 -1.36 7.45
N ILE A 15 -5.69 -2.45 7.91
CA ILE A 15 -6.36 -3.72 8.22
C ILE A 15 -7.35 -3.55 9.37
N CYS A 16 -7.00 -2.77 10.40
CA CYS A 16 -7.88 -2.42 11.51
C CYS A 16 -8.99 -1.43 11.14
N ARG A 17 -9.09 -1.00 9.87
CA ARG A 17 -10.03 0.02 9.37
C ARG A 17 -9.86 1.40 10.03
N ASP A 18 -8.68 1.64 10.59
CA ASP A 18 -8.29 2.91 11.20
C ASP A 18 -7.70 3.85 10.14
N TYR A 19 -8.51 4.17 9.14
CA TYR A 19 -8.04 4.91 7.97
C TYR A 19 -7.70 6.36 8.30
N ASP A 20 -8.41 6.98 9.23
CA ASP A 20 -8.24 8.38 9.60
C ASP A 20 -6.84 8.66 10.18
N ASN A 21 -6.21 7.65 10.78
CA ASN A 21 -4.84 7.72 11.29
C ASN A 21 -3.75 7.41 10.24
N ILE A 22 -4.13 7.23 8.97
CA ILE A 22 -3.20 7.16 7.84
C ILE A 22 -3.27 8.51 7.10
N PRO A 23 -2.24 9.37 7.18
CA PRO A 23 -2.22 10.66 6.50
C PRO A 23 -2.51 10.52 4.99
N VAL A 24 -3.35 11.39 4.44
CA VAL A 24 -3.73 11.34 3.00
C VAL A 24 -2.50 11.37 2.09
N SER A 25 -1.48 12.16 2.44
CA SER A 25 -0.21 12.24 1.71
C SER A 25 0.59 10.93 1.66
N LYS A 26 0.26 9.96 2.53
CA LYS A 26 0.90 8.63 2.58
C LYS A 26 0.06 7.53 1.91
N ARG A 27 -1.18 7.81 1.54
CA ARG A 27 -2.09 6.86 0.87
C ARG A 27 -1.80 6.76 -0.63
N ASN A 28 -0.56 6.38 -0.98
CA ASN A 28 -0.14 6.23 -2.37
C ASN A 28 -0.92 5.08 -3.01
N GLN A 29 -1.99 5.40 -3.75
CA GLN A 29 -2.87 4.43 -4.39
C GLN A 29 -2.49 4.26 -5.87
N PHE A 30 -2.44 3.01 -6.32
CA PHE A 30 -2.09 2.63 -7.68
C PHE A 30 -3.13 1.66 -8.24
N THR A 31 -3.24 1.61 -9.56
CA THR A 31 -4.23 0.76 -10.24
C THR A 31 -3.62 -0.54 -10.76
N SER A 32 -2.29 -0.61 -10.83
CA SER A 32 -1.54 -1.81 -11.20
C SER A 32 -0.39 -2.10 -10.21
N LEU A 33 0.06 -3.36 -10.19
CA LEU A 33 1.23 -3.76 -9.41
C LEU A 33 2.51 -3.10 -9.96
N GLU A 34 2.63 -3.05 -11.28
CA GLU A 34 3.77 -2.44 -11.97
C GLU A 34 3.95 -0.97 -11.62
N GLU A 35 2.87 -0.19 -11.57
CA GLU A 35 2.90 1.22 -11.12
C GLU A 35 3.43 1.34 -9.68
N ALA A 36 2.96 0.47 -8.78
CA ALA A 36 3.38 0.47 -7.39
C ALA A 36 4.86 0.06 -7.23
N GLU A 37 5.33 -0.93 -8.00
CA GLU A 37 6.72 -1.36 -8.02
C GLU A 37 7.66 -0.28 -8.57
N LEU A 38 7.27 0.36 -9.68
CA LEU A 38 8.03 1.46 -10.26
C LEU A 38 8.11 2.63 -9.28
N ALA A 39 7.02 2.98 -8.60
CA ALA A 39 7.01 4.02 -7.58
C ALA A 39 7.91 3.65 -6.38
N LYS A 40 7.90 2.39 -5.92
CA LYS A 40 8.79 1.89 -4.86
C LYS A 40 10.26 2.07 -5.24
N LYS A 41 10.63 1.72 -6.48
CA LYS A 41 12.01 1.82 -6.99
C LYS A 41 12.44 3.26 -7.25
N ARG A 42 11.59 4.08 -7.88
CA ARG A 42 11.92 5.44 -8.30
C ARG A 42 12.07 6.41 -7.12
N ASP A 43 11.24 6.26 -6.09
CA ASP A 43 11.23 7.18 -4.94
C ASP A 43 12.16 6.72 -3.80
N ALA A 44 13.01 5.71 -4.03
CA ALA A 44 13.83 5.05 -3.00
C ALA A 44 13.03 4.59 -1.77
N LYS A 45 11.74 4.30 -1.95
CA LYS A 45 10.80 3.88 -0.90
C LYS A 45 10.91 2.38 -0.60
N HIS A 46 12.13 1.84 -0.61
CA HIS A 46 12.38 0.39 -0.47
C HIS A 46 11.83 -0.19 0.84
N HIS A 47 11.71 0.63 1.88
CA HIS A 47 11.17 0.27 3.18
C HIS A 47 9.64 0.14 3.21
N LEU A 48 8.93 0.57 2.16
CA LEU A 48 7.48 0.44 2.06
C LEU A 48 7.10 -0.87 1.38
N LYS A 49 5.97 -1.44 1.82
CA LYS A 49 5.40 -2.66 1.25
C LYS A 49 4.22 -2.34 0.36
N ILE A 50 3.93 -3.23 -0.58
CA ILE A 50 2.77 -3.09 -1.46
C ILE A 50 1.60 -3.86 -0.87
N LEU A 51 0.56 -3.15 -0.45
CA LEU A 51 -0.71 -3.73 -0.03
C LEU A 51 -1.63 -3.85 -1.24
N LYS A 52 -1.91 -5.08 -1.66
CA LYS A 52 -2.86 -5.41 -2.73
C LYS A 52 -4.25 -5.64 -2.15
N LEU A 53 -5.24 -4.85 -2.56
CA LEU A 53 -6.65 -5.01 -2.20
C LEU A 53 -7.42 -5.81 -3.23
N LEU A 54 -7.99 -6.92 -2.77
CA LEU A 54 -8.84 -7.80 -3.55
C LEU A 54 -10.28 -7.29 -3.56
N ARG A 55 -11.05 -7.63 -4.61
CA ARG A 55 -12.43 -7.16 -4.78
C ARG A 55 -13.39 -7.64 -3.69
N ASN A 56 -13.05 -8.71 -2.96
CA ASN A 56 -13.82 -9.26 -1.87
C ASN A 56 -13.48 -8.63 -0.49
N GLY A 57 -12.67 -7.55 -0.46
CA GLY A 57 -12.21 -6.93 0.78
C GLY A 57 -11.03 -7.66 1.44
N GLY A 58 -10.58 -8.78 0.87
CA GLY A 58 -9.32 -9.41 1.26
C GLY A 58 -8.12 -8.56 0.82
N TYR A 59 -6.96 -8.84 1.39
CA TYR A 59 -5.72 -8.16 1.05
C TYR A 59 -4.55 -9.15 0.97
N SER A 60 -3.47 -8.74 0.32
CA SER A 60 -2.19 -9.44 0.33
C SER A 60 -1.07 -8.41 0.44
N ILE A 61 -0.04 -8.74 1.21
CA ILE A 61 1.15 -7.90 1.36
C ILE A 61 2.23 -8.49 0.45
N ILE A 62 2.74 -7.66 -0.45
CA ILE A 62 3.81 -8.02 -1.37
C ILE A 62 5.08 -7.33 -0.88
N ASP A 63 6.07 -8.16 -0.52
CA ASP A 63 7.41 -7.75 -0.15
C ASP A 63 8.35 -8.15 -1.31
N LEU A 64 9.01 -7.16 -1.90
CA LEU A 64 9.88 -7.28 -3.08
C LEU A 64 11.24 -6.65 -2.78
#